data_AF-A0AAW9CDS9-F1
#
_entry.id   AF-A0AAW9CDS9-F1
#
_cell.length_a   1.000
_cell.length_b   1.000
_cell.length_c   1.000
_cell.angle_alpha   90.00
_cell.angle_beta   90.00
_cell.angle_gamma   90.00
#
_symmetry.space_group_name_H-M   'P 1'
#
loop_
_entity.id
_entity.type
_entity.pdbx_description
1 polymer ?
#
loop_
_entity_poly.entity_id
_entity_poly.type
_entity_poly.pdbx_seq_one_letter_code
_entity_poly.pdbx_strand_id
1 'polypeptide(L)'
;MKWYVLQFTTTRFAAVFSHLEQHNFSYYCPMISEKYRRPDKQISFRERLLPLFPGYLFIQADFEKIHSSTITALPYVQRFIAFGGEPLPVPDEEIFNVQQGERNQLSHTNAPRLVEIMLMDDPRKRSIAMLNYITEKSLTHKMKRKKNDCYQKKDFKQAQAST
;
A
#
# COMPACT_ATOMS: atom_id res chain seq x y z
N MET A 1 11.31 8.56 6.52
CA MET A 1 9.93 8.39 6.02
C MET A 1 9.78 7.00 5.45
N LYS A 2 8.61 6.37 5.61
CA LYS A 2 8.32 5.03 5.10
C LYS A 2 6.94 5.02 4.45
N TRP A 3 6.71 4.09 3.53
CA TRP A 3 5.39 3.88 2.93
C TRP A 3 4.55 2.93 3.76
N TYR A 4 3.25 3.17 3.80
CA TYR A 4 2.26 2.37 4.50
C TYR A 4 1.01 2.21 3.64
N VAL A 5 0.22 1.18 3.92
CA VAL A 5 -1.10 1.02 3.29
C VAL A 5 -2.16 1.63 4.20
N LEU A 6 -2.95 2.54 3.63
CA LEU A 6 -4.08 3.18 4.29
C LEU A 6 -5.39 2.63 3.72
N GLN A 7 -6.29 2.22 4.60
CA GLN A 7 -7.65 1.85 4.23
C GLN A 7 -8.59 3.06 4.35
N PHE A 8 -9.42 3.24 3.34
CA PHE A 8 -10.45 4.27 3.29
C PHE A 8 -11.75 3.75 2.69
N THR A 9 -12.81 4.55 2.78
CA THR A 9 -14.12 4.20 2.22
C THR A 9 -14.10 4.33 0.69
N THR A 10 -14.17 3.20 -0.02
CA THR A 10 -14.01 3.10 -1.48
C THR A 10 -14.84 4.11 -2.27
N THR A 11 -16.10 4.34 -1.89
CA THR A 11 -17.02 5.26 -2.60
C THR A 11 -16.70 6.74 -2.41
N ARG A 12 -15.82 7.07 -1.46
CA ARG A 12 -15.45 8.44 -1.07
C ARG A 12 -13.99 8.78 -1.40
N PHE A 13 -13.35 8.02 -2.29
CA PHE A 13 -11.92 8.19 -2.63
C PHE A 13 -11.55 9.64 -3.00
N ALA A 14 -12.39 10.34 -3.78
CA ALA A 14 -12.12 11.72 -4.18
C ALA A 14 -12.05 12.69 -2.98
N ALA A 15 -12.92 12.51 -1.98
CA ALA A 15 -12.89 13.32 -0.76
C ALA A 15 -11.65 13.00 0.09
N VAL A 16 -11.28 11.71 0.17
CA VAL A 16 -10.06 11.27 0.87
C VAL A 16 -8.82 11.91 0.24
N PHE A 17 -8.70 11.88 -1.09
CA PHE A 17 -7.57 12.49 -1.81
C PHE A 17 -7.50 13.99 -1.56
N SER A 18 -8.64 14.70 -1.65
CA SER A 18 -8.69 16.13 -1.35
C SER A 18 -8.22 16.45 0.07
N HIS A 19 -8.62 15.67 1.07
CA HIS A 19 -8.11 15.85 2.43
C HIS A 19 -6.61 15.57 2.55
N LEU A 20 -6.12 14.50 1.92
CA LEU A 20 -4.68 14.19 1.94
C LEU A 20 -3.85 15.32 1.30
N GLU A 21 -4.31 15.87 0.17
CA GLU A 21 -3.70 17.02 -0.50
C GLU A 21 -3.73 18.29 0.37
N GLN A 22 -4.87 18.61 0.98
CA GLN A 22 -5.03 19.76 1.88
C GLN A 22 -4.07 19.72 3.08
N HIS A 23 -3.79 18.52 3.59
CA HIS A 23 -2.86 18.31 4.70
C HIS A 23 -1.42 18.05 4.26
N ASN A 24 -1.12 18.18 2.95
CA ASN A 24 0.21 17.95 2.36
C ASN A 24 0.77 16.56 2.65
N PHE A 25 -0.08 15.55 2.72
CA PHE A 25 0.37 14.16 2.82
C PHE A 25 0.79 13.63 1.45
N SER A 26 2.00 13.09 1.36
CA SER A 26 2.47 12.39 0.16
C SER A 26 1.81 11.01 0.09
N TYR A 27 1.04 10.76 -0.97
CA TYR A 27 0.36 9.49 -1.18
C TYR A 27 0.46 9.06 -2.65
N TYR A 28 0.19 7.78 -2.87
CA TYR A 28 0.15 7.18 -4.18
C TYR A 28 -1.00 6.17 -4.24
N CYS A 29 -1.88 6.33 -5.23
CA CYS A 29 -3.00 5.43 -5.48
C CYS A 29 -3.04 5.13 -6.97
N PRO A 30 -2.71 3.89 -7.39
CA PRO A 30 -2.82 3.52 -8.80
C PRO A 30 -4.27 3.60 -9.25
N MET A 31 -4.52 4.15 -10.43
CA MET A 31 -5.86 4.42 -10.95
C MET A 31 -6.11 3.60 -12.22
N ILE A 32 -7.35 3.19 -12.43
CA ILE A 32 -7.79 2.46 -13.63
C ILE A 32 -9.03 3.11 -14.24
N SER A 33 -9.09 3.15 -15.57
CA SER A 33 -10.28 3.57 -16.31
C SER A 33 -11.21 2.37 -16.50
N GLU A 34 -12.41 2.43 -15.92
CA GLU A 34 -13.44 1.41 -16.08
C GLU A 34 -14.52 1.90 -17.03
N LYS A 35 -14.82 1.10 -18.07
CA LYS A 35 -15.96 1.34 -18.96
C LYS A 35 -17.23 0.79 -18.33
N TYR A 36 -18.25 1.62 -18.21
CA TYR A 36 -19.57 1.22 -17.74
C TYR A 36 -20.66 1.63 -18.72
N ARG A 37 -21.73 0.83 -18.78
CA ARG A 37 -22.88 1.10 -19.65
C ARG A 37 -23.70 2.25 -19.08
N ARG A 38 -24.06 3.19 -19.94
CA ARG A 38 -24.98 4.28 -19.61
C ARG A 38 -26.38 3.72 -19.35
N PRO A 39 -27.04 4.09 -18.24
CA PRO A 39 -28.43 3.72 -18.00
C PRO A 39 -29.39 4.47 -18.95
N ASP A 40 -29.01 5.67 -19.40
CA ASP A 40 -29.86 6.59 -20.18
C ASP A 40 -29.95 6.25 -21.68
N LYS A 41 -29.01 5.48 -22.24
CA LYS A 41 -28.97 5.23 -23.70
C LYS A 41 -28.46 3.82 -24.02
N GLN A 42 -29.27 3.05 -24.75
CA GLN A 42 -28.86 1.73 -25.23
C GLN A 42 -27.60 1.83 -26.10
N ILE A 43 -26.61 0.98 -25.82
CA ILE A 43 -25.34 0.88 -26.57
C ILE A 43 -24.48 2.16 -26.48
N SER A 44 -24.36 2.73 -25.29
CA SER A 44 -23.34 3.75 -25.03
C SER A 44 -22.60 3.48 -23.72
N PHE A 45 -21.30 3.68 -23.75
CA PHE A 45 -20.41 3.48 -22.62
C PHE A 45 -19.86 4.83 -22.14
N ARG A 46 -19.54 4.93 -20.86
CA ARG A 46 -18.72 5.99 -20.27
C ARG A 46 -17.53 5.37 -19.58
N GLU A 47 -16.49 6.16 -19.46
CA GLU A 47 -15.32 5.82 -18.68
C GLU A 47 -15.35 6.57 -17.36
N ARG A 48 -14.90 5.91 -16.30
CA ARG A 48 -14.66 6.53 -14.99
C ARG A 48 -13.32 6.08 -14.45
N LEU A 49 -12.59 7.00 -13.85
CA LEU A 49 -11.38 6.69 -13.11
C LEU A 49 -11.74 6.20 -11.71
N LEU A 50 -11.16 5.06 -11.33
CA LEU A 50 -11.32 4.45 -10.02
C LEU A 50 -9.97 4.01 -9.45
N PRO A 51 -9.84 3.96 -8.11
CA PRO A 51 -8.71 3.29 -7.48
C PRO A 51 -8.59 1.84 -7.96
N LEU A 52 -7.40 1.47 -8.43
CA LEU A 52 -7.09 0.10 -8.85
C LEU A 52 -7.25 -0.88 -7.68
N PHE A 53 -6.90 -0.45 -6.47
CA PHE A 53 -7.14 -1.18 -5.23
C PHE A 53 -8.30 -0.52 -4.46
N PRO A 54 -9.56 -0.97 -4.66
CA PRO A 54 -10.71 -0.41 -3.98
C PRO A 54 -10.53 -0.27 -2.46
N GLY A 55 -10.57 0.98 -1.97
CA GLY A 55 -10.48 1.28 -0.54
C GLY A 55 -9.07 1.23 0.04
N TYR A 56 -8.03 1.09 -0.78
CA TYR A 56 -6.64 1.11 -0.34
C TYR A 56 -5.80 2.08 -1.14
N LEU A 57 -4.87 2.75 -0.46
CA LEU A 57 -3.85 3.60 -1.07
C LEU A 57 -2.54 3.44 -0.32
N PHE A 58 -1.45 3.86 -0.95
CA PHE A 58 -0.14 3.97 -0.32
C PHE A 58 0.07 5.39 0.18
N ILE A 59 0.55 5.54 1.39
CA ILE A 59 0.84 6.85 1.98
C ILE A 59 2.22 6.84 2.61
N GLN A 60 2.97 7.92 2.40
CA GLN A 60 4.25 8.13 3.04
C GLN A 60 4.01 8.82 4.38
N ALA A 61 4.49 8.22 5.46
CA ALA A 61 4.36 8.78 6.80
C ALA A 61 5.68 8.65 7.58
N ASP A 62 5.83 9.55 8.54
CA ASP A 62 6.88 9.50 9.55
C ASP A 62 6.23 9.44 10.93
N PHE A 63 6.07 8.24 11.47
CA PHE A 63 5.41 8.05 12.76
C PHE A 63 6.22 8.55 13.96
N GLU A 64 7.48 8.98 13.76
CA GLU A 64 8.26 9.68 14.78
C GLU A 64 7.85 11.16 14.89
N LYS A 65 7.33 11.74 13.81
CA LYS A 65 6.93 13.16 13.74
C LYS A 65 5.43 13.36 13.77
N ILE A 66 4.68 12.46 13.16
CA ILE A 66 3.23 12.58 12.97
C ILE A 66 2.57 11.36 13.59
N HIS A 67 1.67 11.59 14.55
CA HIS A 67 0.93 10.49 15.12
C HIS A 67 -0.04 9.89 14.10
N SER A 68 -0.18 8.57 14.07
CA SER A 68 -1.07 7.85 13.14
C SER A 68 -2.52 8.31 13.24
N SER A 69 -2.95 8.75 14.42
CA SER A 69 -4.27 9.31 14.68
C SER A 69 -4.58 10.52 13.79
N THR A 70 -3.57 11.34 13.44
CA THR A 70 -3.73 12.53 12.60
C THR A 70 -4.28 12.17 11.23
N ILE A 71 -3.76 11.09 10.64
CA ILE A 71 -4.18 10.61 9.32
C ILE A 71 -5.50 9.85 9.43
N THR A 72 -5.69 9.05 10.48
CA THR A 72 -6.95 8.30 10.66
C THR A 72 -8.12 9.16 11.11
N ALA A 73 -7.87 10.36 11.64
CA ALA A 73 -8.91 11.33 11.98
C ALA A 73 -9.50 12.02 10.74
N LEU A 74 -8.86 11.89 9.57
CA LEU A 74 -9.38 12.44 8.33
C LEU A 74 -10.72 11.77 7.94
N PRO A 75 -11.68 12.53 7.38
CA PRO A 75 -12.95 11.96 6.94
C PRO A 75 -12.78 10.80 5.96
N TYR A 76 -13.58 9.75 6.16
CA TYR A 76 -13.64 8.53 5.34
C TYR A 76 -12.39 7.64 5.36
N VAL A 77 -11.33 8.02 6.08
CA VAL A 77 -10.19 7.16 6.39
C VAL A 77 -10.59 6.20 7.52
N GLN A 78 -10.17 4.94 7.43
CA GLN A 78 -10.56 3.91 8.39
C GLN A 78 -9.39 3.51 9.30
N ARG A 79 -8.30 3.00 8.73
CA ARG A 79 -7.13 2.55 9.50
C ARG A 79 -5.92 2.32 8.62
N PHE A 80 -4.76 2.22 9.25
CA PHE A 80 -3.58 1.62 8.64
C PHE A 80 -3.68 0.09 8.63
N ILE A 81 -3.12 -0.52 7.59
CA ILE A 81 -2.88 -1.96 7.59
C ILE A 81 -1.70 -2.24 8.53
N ALA A 82 -1.98 -3.04 9.55
CA ALA A 82 -1.09 -3.26 10.67
C ALA A 82 -1.03 -4.75 11.02
N PHE A 83 0.07 -5.15 11.63
CA PHE A 83 0.23 -6.48 12.22
C PHE A 83 0.79 -6.32 13.63
N GLY A 84 0.12 -6.95 14.61
CA GLY A 84 0.48 -6.81 16.02
C GLY A 84 0.34 -5.38 16.56
N GLY A 85 -0.60 -4.60 16.02
CA GLY A 85 -0.85 -3.20 16.44
C GLY A 85 0.05 -2.16 15.78
N GLU A 86 1.08 -2.56 15.03
CA GLU A 86 1.98 -1.64 14.34
C GLU A 86 1.68 -1.57 12.83
N PRO A 87 1.59 -0.37 12.23
CA PRO A 87 1.49 -0.20 10.79
C PRO A 87 2.63 -0.92 10.05
N LEU A 88 2.29 -1.65 9.00
CA LEU A 88 3.25 -2.42 8.21
C LEU A 88 3.93 -1.51 7.17
N PRO A 89 5.26 -1.34 7.22
CA PRO A 89 5.95 -0.57 6.19
C PRO A 89 5.99 -1.35 4.88
N VAL A 90 5.64 -0.69 3.80
CA VAL A 90 5.80 -1.17 2.42
C VAL A 90 7.21 -0.77 1.95
N PRO A 91 8.00 -1.70 1.39
CA PRO A 91 9.31 -1.37 0.82
C PRO A 91 9.20 -0.36 -0.32
N ASP A 92 10.14 0.59 -0.41
CA ASP A 92 10.17 1.60 -1.49
C ASP A 92 10.25 0.96 -2.88
N GLU A 93 10.95 -0.17 -3.00
CA GLU A 93 11.04 -0.98 -4.22
C GLU A 93 9.65 -1.38 -4.75
N GLU A 94 8.69 -1.68 -3.88
CA GLU A 94 7.35 -2.07 -4.30
C GLU A 94 6.56 -0.88 -4.82
N ILE A 95 6.69 0.29 -4.17
CA ILE A 95 6.05 1.51 -4.65
C ILE A 95 6.60 1.90 -6.02
N PHE A 96 7.92 1.79 -6.20
CA PHE A 96 8.57 2.00 -7.49
C PHE A 96 8.05 1.01 -8.55
N ASN A 97 7.96 -0.28 -8.23
CA ASN A 97 7.45 -1.30 -9.14
C ASN A 97 6.01 -1.00 -9.59
N VAL A 98 5.14 -0.58 -8.66
CA VAL A 98 3.75 -0.22 -8.95
C VAL A 98 3.67 1.02 -9.86
N GLN A 99 4.50 2.04 -9.59
CA GLN A 99 4.58 3.24 -10.43
C GLN A 99 5.07 2.94 -11.85
N GLN A 100 6.08 2.08 -11.99
CA GLN A 100 6.59 1.68 -13.29
C GLN A 100 5.62 0.76 -14.03
N GLY A 101 4.93 -0.14 -13.31
CA GLY A 101 3.88 -0.98 -13.87
C GLY A 101 2.74 -0.16 -14.46
N GLU A 102 2.24 0.85 -13.73
CA GLU A 102 1.20 1.76 -14.22
C GLU A 102 1.66 2.53 -15.46
N ARG A 103 2.89 3.08 -15.46
CA ARG A 103 3.47 3.80 -16.59
C ARG A 103 3.65 2.95 -17.85
N ASN A 104 4.09 1.70 -17.68
CA ASN A 104 4.34 0.77 -18.78
C ASN A 104 3.06 0.05 -19.26
N GLN A 105 1.88 0.57 -18.91
CA GLN A 105 0.57 -0.01 -19.24
C GLN A 105 0.42 -1.48 -18.80
N LEU A 106 1.09 -1.85 -17.71
CA LEU A 106 0.99 -3.17 -17.06
C LEU A 106 1.33 -4.34 -18.01
N SER A 107 2.50 -4.32 -18.64
CA SER A 107 2.94 -5.46 -19.47
C SER A 107 3.29 -6.71 -18.63
N HIS A 108 2.96 -7.89 -19.16
CA HIS A 108 3.06 -9.17 -18.43
C HIS A 108 4.49 -9.75 -18.33
N THR A 109 5.48 -9.22 -19.07
CA THR A 109 6.77 -9.91 -19.21
C THR A 109 7.66 -9.67 -17.98
N ASN A 110 7.84 -10.70 -17.14
CA ASN A 110 8.64 -10.68 -15.89
C ASN A 110 8.27 -9.55 -14.91
N ALA A 111 6.98 -9.31 -14.74
CA ALA A 111 6.49 -8.30 -13.81
C ALA A 111 6.76 -8.71 -12.34
N PRO A 112 7.18 -7.78 -11.46
CA PRO A 112 7.22 -8.03 -10.02
C PRO A 112 5.85 -8.50 -9.50
N ARG A 113 5.84 -9.31 -8.44
CA ARG A 113 4.61 -9.94 -7.92
C ARG A 113 3.47 -8.95 -7.65
N LEU A 114 3.76 -7.76 -7.13
CA LEU A 114 2.72 -6.75 -6.89
C LEU A 114 2.12 -6.21 -8.20
N VAL A 115 2.89 -6.13 -9.27
CA VAL A 115 2.42 -5.74 -10.62
C VAL A 115 1.59 -6.87 -11.24
N GLU A 116 1.94 -8.14 -11.02
CA GLU A 116 1.05 -9.25 -11.41
C GLU A 116 -0.31 -9.15 -10.72
N ILE A 117 -0.33 -8.77 -9.43
CA ILE A 117 -1.57 -8.56 -8.68
C ILE A 117 -2.38 -7.40 -9.27
N MET A 118 -1.73 -6.31 -9.69
CA MET A 118 -2.40 -5.17 -10.34
C MET A 118 -3.21 -5.60 -11.59
N LEU A 119 -2.75 -6.64 -12.28
CA LEU A 119 -3.35 -7.17 -13.51
C LEU A 119 -4.53 -8.12 -13.30
N MET A 120 -4.88 -8.45 -12.07
CA MET A 120 -6.04 -9.30 -11.79
C MET A 120 -7.35 -8.60 -12.18
N ASP A 121 -8.26 -9.32 -12.83
CA ASP A 121 -9.53 -8.76 -13.31
C ASP A 121 -10.48 -8.34 -12.17
N ASP A 122 -10.61 -9.19 -11.14
CA ASP A 122 -11.54 -8.95 -10.02
C ASP A 122 -10.95 -7.96 -9.00
N PRO A 123 -11.56 -6.76 -8.80
CA PRO A 123 -10.98 -5.73 -7.93
C PRO A 123 -10.90 -6.12 -6.45
N ARG A 124 -11.81 -6.98 -5.97
CA ARG A 124 -11.84 -7.42 -4.57
C ARG A 124 -10.73 -8.43 -4.33
N LYS A 125 -10.62 -9.45 -5.17
CA LYS A 125 -9.55 -10.45 -5.12
C LYS A 125 -8.18 -9.78 -5.29
N ARG A 126 -8.09 -8.81 -6.21
CA ARG A 126 -6.89 -7.98 -6.40
C ARG A 126 -6.46 -7.28 -5.12
N SER A 127 -7.39 -6.63 -4.42
CA SER A 127 -7.10 -5.94 -3.16
C SER A 127 -6.67 -6.90 -2.06
N ILE A 128 -7.32 -8.06 -1.93
CA ILE A 128 -6.96 -9.09 -0.95
C ILE A 128 -5.56 -9.65 -1.24
N ALA A 129 -5.26 -9.95 -2.50
CA ALA A 129 -3.95 -10.45 -2.91
C ALA A 129 -2.84 -9.43 -2.60
N MET A 130 -3.08 -8.14 -2.85
CA MET A 130 -2.16 -7.05 -2.54
C MET A 130 -1.88 -6.96 -1.04
N LEU A 131 -2.91 -7.02 -0.20
CA LEU A 131 -2.75 -7.00 1.26
C LEU A 131 -1.97 -8.21 1.78
N ASN A 132 -2.27 -9.41 1.29
CA ASN A 132 -1.58 -10.64 1.68
C ASN A 132 -0.10 -10.56 1.31
N TYR A 133 0.19 -10.15 0.07
CA TYR A 133 1.55 -9.98 -0.42
C TYR A 133 2.36 -8.98 0.43
N ILE A 134 1.80 -7.80 0.69
CA ILE A 134 2.46 -6.77 1.50
C ILE A 134 2.67 -7.29 2.92
N THR A 135 1.67 -7.93 3.51
CA THR A 135 1.77 -8.49 4.87
C THR A 135 2.89 -9.53 4.95
N GLU A 136 2.92 -10.49 4.03
CA GLU A 136 3.96 -11.52 3.99
C GLU A 136 5.36 -10.91 3.79
N LYS A 137 5.50 -10.00 2.83
CA LYS A 137 6.79 -9.36 2.54
C LYS A 137 7.29 -8.54 3.73
N SER A 138 6.44 -7.73 4.36
CA SER A 138 6.80 -6.95 5.54
C SER A 138 7.14 -7.84 6.76
N LEU A 139 6.48 -9.00 6.92
CA LEU A 139 6.76 -9.95 8.00
C LEU A 139 8.07 -10.70 7.80
N THR A 140 8.39 -11.14 6.58
CA THR A 140 9.67 -11.81 6.30
C THR A 140 10.86 -10.90 6.58
N HIS A 141 10.74 -9.60 6.29
CA HIS A 141 11.74 -8.60 6.68
C HIS A 141 11.84 -8.42 8.21
N LYS A 142 10.72 -8.37 8.94
CA LYS A 142 10.73 -8.32 10.42
C LYS A 142 11.39 -9.57 11.02
N MET A 143 11.12 -10.76 10.49
CA MET A 143 11.75 -12.02 10.94
C MET A 143 13.26 -12.05 10.67
N LYS A 144 13.71 -11.59 9.49
CA LYS A 144 15.14 -11.46 9.16
C LYS A 144 15.85 -10.46 10.09
N ARG A 145 15.22 -9.32 10.40
CA ARG A 145 15.77 -8.31 11.31
C ARG A 145 15.91 -8.84 12.73
N LYS A 146 14.88 -9.53 13.27
CA LYS A 146 14.94 -10.18 14.59
C LYS A 146 16.02 -11.27 14.65
N LYS A 147 16.22 -12.02 13.56
CA LYS A 147 17.29 -13.02 13.45
C LYS A 147 18.66 -12.33 13.50
N ASN A 148 18.88 -11.26 12.73
CA ASN A 148 20.13 -10.51 12.73
C ASN A 148 20.44 -9.84 14.09
N ASP A 149 19.44 -9.25 14.75
CA ASP A 149 19.60 -8.67 16.09
C ASP A 149 19.99 -9.74 17.14
N CYS A 150 19.51 -10.98 16.98
CA CYS A 150 19.88 -12.11 17.82
C CYS A 150 21.33 -12.56 17.60
N TYR A 151 21.80 -12.57 16.35
CA TYR A 151 23.21 -12.87 16.05
C TYR A 151 24.14 -11.79 16.62
N GLN A 152 23.85 -10.52 16.36
CA GLN A 152 24.66 -9.41 16.87
C GLN A 152 24.70 -9.36 18.41
N LYS A 153 23.58 -9.67 19.10
CA LYS A 153 23.57 -9.80 20.57
C LYS A 153 24.36 -10.99 21.11
N LYS A 154 24.53 -12.07 20.33
CA LYS A 154 25.37 -13.20 20.74
C LYS A 154 26.85 -12.87 20.59
N ASP A 155 27.23 -12.24 19.49
CA ASP A 155 28.62 -11.83 19.23
C ASP A 155 29.11 -10.81 20.27
N PHE A 156 28.26 -9.86 20.67
CA PHE A 156 28.59 -8.86 21.70
C PHE A 156 28.75 -9.47 23.11
N LYS A 157 27.96 -10.49 23.45
CA LYS A 157 28.07 -11.20 24.74
C LYS A 157 29.29 -12.12 24.80
N GLN A 158 29.72 -12.67 23.67
CA GLN A 158 30.87 -13.57 23.59
C GLN A 158 32.20 -12.80 23.66
N ALA A 159 32.24 -11.56 23.17
CA ALA A 159 33.38 -10.65 23.31
C ALA A 159 33.60 -10.13 24.74
N GLN A 160 32.54 -10.07 25.57
CA GLN A 160 32.61 -9.57 26.95
C GLN A 160 32.90 -10.65 28.01
N ALA A 161 32.84 -11.93 27.64
CA ALA A 161 33.08 -13.07 28.55
C ALA A 161 34.51 -13.64 28.45
N SER A 162 35.41 -12.96 27.73
CA SER A 162 36.78 -13.41 27.44
C SER A 162 37.86 -12.57 28.15
N THR A 163 37.55 -11.95 29.29
CA THR A 163 38.48 -11.23 30.18
C THR A 163 38.22 -11.66 31.62
#